data_AF-A0A970L392-F1
#
_entry.id   AF-A0A970L392-F1
#
_cell.length_a   1.000
_cell.length_b   1.000
_cell.length_c   1.000
_cell.angle_alpha   90.00
_cell.angle_beta   90.00
_cell.angle_gamma   90.00
#
_symmetry.space_group_name_H-M   'P 1'
#
loop_
_entity.id
_entity.type
_entity.pdbx_description
1 polymer ?
#
loop_
_entity_poly.entity_id
_entity_poly.type
_entity_poly.pdbx_seq_one_letter_code
_entity_poly.pdbx_strand_id
1 'polypeptide(L)'
;MRKDLSELYWEAHGYEGLDIERFLADVQAGTWGAYTADEIRDFLYKLEAAIIDNIETKATEAPAFAAAKNEVIEQTKARFAELRRRYASSV
;
A
#
# COMPACT_ATOMS: atom_id res chain seq x y z
N MET A 1 15.48 17.70 1.29
CA MET A 1 15.17 16.38 1.86
C MET A 1 14.17 15.72 0.92
N ARG A 2 14.40 14.47 0.50
CA ARG A 2 13.45 13.73 -0.36
C ARG A 2 12.27 13.28 0.50
N LYS A 3 11.03 13.41 0.00
CA LYS A 3 9.81 13.10 0.76
C LYS A 3 9.68 11.60 1.01
N ASP A 4 9.02 11.22 2.11
CA ASP A 4 8.67 9.82 2.39
C ASP A 4 7.62 9.34 1.36
N LEU A 5 7.69 8.08 0.92
CA LEU A 5 6.75 7.54 -0.08
C LEU A 5 5.30 7.56 0.42
N SER A 6 5.07 7.45 1.73
CA SER A 6 3.73 7.55 2.30
C SER A 6 3.19 8.97 2.13
N GLU A 7 4.02 9.99 2.37
CA GLU A 7 3.65 11.39 2.14
C GLU A 7 3.34 11.65 0.67
N LEU A 8 4.22 11.17 -0.23
CA LEU A 8 4.00 11.32 -1.67
C LEU A 8 2.74 10.60 -2.14
N TYR A 9 2.50 9.39 -1.63
CA TYR A 9 1.31 8.62 -1.95
C TYR A 9 0.06 9.39 -1.51
N TRP A 10 0.02 9.92 -0.28
CA TRP A 10 -1.14 10.68 0.19
C TRP A 10 -1.32 12.02 -0.54
N GLU A 11 -0.24 12.75 -0.85
CA GLU A 11 -0.32 14.00 -1.60
C GLU A 11 -0.76 13.81 -3.05
N ALA A 12 -0.24 12.78 -3.71
CA ALA A 12 -0.57 12.50 -5.11
C ALA A 12 -2.03 12.06 -5.29
N HIS A 13 -2.68 11.60 -4.20
CA HIS A 13 -3.84 10.77 -4.34
C HIS A 13 -5.02 11.04 -3.39
N GLY A 14 -4.84 11.80 -2.31
CA GLY A 14 -5.96 12.27 -1.47
C GLY A 14 -6.80 11.13 -0.85
N TYR A 15 -8.13 11.24 -0.96
CA TYR A 15 -9.14 10.37 -0.31
C TYR A 15 -9.85 9.37 -1.25
N GLU A 16 -9.66 9.46 -2.57
CA GLU A 16 -10.38 8.61 -3.53
C GLU A 16 -9.54 7.39 -3.90
N GLY A 17 -10.16 6.20 -3.87
CA GLY A 17 -9.50 4.89 -3.91
C GLY A 17 -8.51 4.70 -5.06
N LEU A 18 -7.39 4.04 -4.76
CA LEU A 18 -6.15 4.19 -5.54
C LEU A 18 -5.58 2.93 -6.13
N ASP A 19 -5.00 3.16 -7.31
CA ASP A 19 -4.15 2.27 -8.07
C ASP A 19 -2.71 2.35 -7.55
N ILE A 20 -2.43 1.53 -6.53
CA ILE A 20 -1.11 1.40 -5.90
C ILE A 20 -0.05 1.01 -6.95
N GLU A 21 -0.41 0.18 -7.91
CA GLU A 21 0.46 -0.29 -8.99
C GLU A 21 0.92 0.86 -9.88
N ARG A 22 0.03 1.81 -10.19
CA ARG A 22 0.39 3.02 -10.94
C ARG A 22 1.38 3.88 -10.17
N PHE A 23 1.12 4.13 -8.89
CA PHE A 23 2.04 4.89 -8.03
C PHE A 23 3.45 4.25 -8.01
N LEU A 24 3.52 2.94 -7.80
CA LEU A 24 4.79 2.22 -7.76
C LEU A 24 5.52 2.24 -9.11
N ALA A 25 4.78 2.20 -10.22
CA ALA A 25 5.36 2.36 -11.56
C ALA A 25 5.97 3.76 -11.75
N ASP A 26 5.29 4.81 -11.30
CA ASP A 26 5.80 6.19 -11.37
C ASP A 26 7.02 6.39 -10.44
N VAL A 27 7.04 5.73 -9.27
CA VAL A 27 8.21 5.69 -8.37
C VAL A 27 9.41 5.02 -9.06
N GLN A 28 9.22 3.85 -9.68
CA GLN A 28 10.28 3.16 -10.43
C GLN A 28 10.77 3.96 -11.64
N ALA A 29 9.89 4.71 -12.29
CA ALA A 29 10.24 5.59 -13.39
C ALA A 29 11.04 6.84 -12.94
N GLY A 30 11.18 7.06 -11.63
CA GLY A 30 11.94 8.17 -11.06
C GLY A 30 11.19 9.50 -11.08
N THR A 31 9.86 9.49 -11.19
CA THR A 31 9.01 10.71 -11.21
C THR A 31 9.31 11.67 -10.05
N TRP A 32 9.66 11.13 -8.88
CA TRP A 32 10.02 11.88 -7.67
C TRP A 32 11.47 11.69 -7.23
N GLY A 33 12.34 11.27 -8.16
CA GLY A 33 13.70 10.84 -7.87
C GLY A 33 13.81 9.34 -7.56
N ALA A 34 15.03 8.88 -7.34
CA ALA A 34 15.32 7.46 -7.11
C ALA A 34 14.95 7.04 -5.68
N TYR A 35 14.19 5.95 -5.57
CA TYR A 35 13.89 5.24 -4.32
C TYR A 35 14.56 3.87 -4.34
N THR A 36 15.07 3.42 -3.19
CA THR A 36 15.65 2.08 -3.06
C THR A 36 14.55 1.03 -2.95
N ALA A 37 14.90 -0.23 -3.24
CA ALA A 37 14.00 -1.35 -3.01
C ALA A 37 13.55 -1.45 -1.55
N ASP A 38 14.43 -1.13 -0.59
CA ASP A 38 14.11 -1.12 0.84
C ASP A 38 13.11 -0.01 1.19
N GLU A 39 13.26 1.19 0.64
CA GLU A 39 12.30 2.29 0.85
C GLU A 39 10.92 1.96 0.31
N ILE A 40 10.86 1.33 -0.87
CA ILE A 40 9.60 0.85 -1.46
C ILE A 40 9.00 -0.27 -0.58
N ARG A 41 9.83 -1.17 -0.05
CA ARG A 41 9.38 -2.25 0.85
C ARG A 41 8.76 -1.69 2.13
N ASP A 42 9.42 -0.74 2.76
CA ASP A 42 8.96 -0.12 4.00
C ASP A 42 7.64 0.62 3.79
N PHE A 43 7.51 1.35 2.68
CA PHE A 43 6.24 1.97 2.28
C PHE A 43 5.12 0.94 2.13
N LEU A 44 5.37 -0.17 1.43
CA LEU A 44 4.37 -1.21 1.22
C LEU A 44 3.93 -1.88 2.52
N TYR A 45 4.84 -2.10 3.47
CA TYR A 45 4.46 -2.62 4.80
C TYR A 45 3.62 -1.62 5.60
N LYS A 46 3.98 -0.33 5.59
CA LYS A 46 3.20 0.73 6.27
C LYS A 46 1.79 0.83 5.67
N LEU A 47 1.68 0.81 4.35
CA LEU A 47 0.39 0.92 3.66
C LEU A 47 -0.48 -0.33 3.87
N GLU A 48 0.11 -1.53 3.81
CA GLU A 48 -0.58 -2.79 4.13
C GLU A 48 -1.18 -2.76 5.54
N ALA A 49 -0.40 -2.34 6.54
CA ALA A 49 -0.87 -2.24 7.92
C ALA A 49 -2.04 -1.25 8.05
N ALA A 50 -1.94 -0.07 7.42
CA ALA A 50 -3.00 0.93 7.45
C ALA A 50 -4.30 0.45 6.76
N ILE A 51 -4.20 -0.34 5.69
CA ILE A 51 -5.37 -0.91 5.01
C ILE A 51 -6.01 -2.01 5.87
N ILE A 52 -5.23 -2.88 6.48
CA ILE A 52 -5.73 -3.93 7.38
C ILE A 52 -6.46 -3.30 8.59
N ASP A 53 -5.85 -2.30 9.23
CA ASP A 53 -6.47 -1.59 10.36
C ASP A 53 -7.82 -0.95 9.98
N ASN A 54 -7.91 -0.36 8.78
CA ASN A 54 -9.17 0.15 8.24
C ASN A 54 -10.21 -0.95 8.00
N ILE A 55 -9.81 -2.13 7.51
CA ILE A 55 -10.71 -3.28 7.31
C ILE A 55 -11.25 -3.75 8.67
N GLU A 56 -10.39 -3.86 9.67
CA GLU A 56 -10.77 -4.30 11.02
C GLU A 56 -11.69 -3.30 11.71
N THR A 57 -11.41 -2.01 11.58
CA THR A 57 -12.27 -0.92 12.07
C THR A 57 -13.65 -0.98 11.41
N LYS A 58 -13.72 -1.05 10.07
CA LYS A 58 -15.01 -1.14 9.35
C LYS A 58 -15.80 -2.39 9.69
N ALA A 59 -15.14 -3.53 9.89
CA ALA A 59 -15.78 -4.76 10.31
C ALA A 59 -16.36 -4.68 11.73
N THR A 60 -15.78 -3.84 12.59
CA THR A 60 -16.28 -3.55 13.94
C THR A 60 -17.47 -2.59 13.89
N GLU A 61 -17.43 -1.57 13.02
CA GLU A 61 -18.48 -0.56 12.89
C GLU A 61 -19.73 -1.06 12.16
N ALA A 62 -19.58 -1.97 11.19
CA ALA A 62 -20.67 -2.47 10.36
C ALA A 62 -20.68 -4.01 10.33
N PRO A 63 -21.64 -4.67 11.02
CA PRO A 63 -21.74 -6.13 11.06
C PRO A 63 -21.81 -6.81 9.69
N ALA A 64 -22.28 -6.11 8.66
CA ALA A 64 -22.33 -6.59 7.28
C ALA A 64 -20.93 -6.92 6.71
N PHE A 65 -19.86 -6.29 7.20
CA PHE A 65 -18.49 -6.53 6.74
C PHE A 65 -17.73 -7.55 7.61
N ALA A 66 -18.24 -7.90 8.78
CA ALA A 66 -17.58 -8.84 9.70
C ALA A 66 -17.38 -10.23 9.09
N ALA A 67 -18.36 -10.70 8.30
CA ALA A 67 -18.30 -12.01 7.66
C ALA A 67 -17.20 -12.13 6.60
N ALA A 68 -16.89 -11.02 5.89
CA ALA A 68 -15.87 -11.00 4.84
C ALA A 68 -14.49 -10.54 5.34
N LYS A 69 -14.37 -10.04 6.58
CA LYS A 69 -13.16 -9.42 7.13
C LYS A 69 -11.89 -10.23 6.86
N ASN A 70 -11.90 -11.50 7.25
CA ASN A 70 -10.71 -12.36 7.15
C ASN A 70 -10.32 -12.63 5.70
N GLU A 71 -11.31 -12.85 4.82
CA GLU A 71 -11.05 -13.04 3.39
C GLU A 71 -10.41 -11.80 2.77
N VAL A 72 -10.96 -10.61 3.06
CA VAL A 72 -10.42 -9.35 2.53
C VAL A 72 -9.01 -9.10 3.05
N ILE A 73 -8.73 -9.38 4.33
CA ILE A 73 -7.37 -9.27 4.89
C ILE A 73 -6.37 -10.18 4.16
N GLU A 74 -6.73 -11.45 3.91
CA GLU A 74 -5.84 -12.38 3.22
C GLU A 74 -5.63 -11.97 1.75
N GLN A 75 -6.67 -11.48 1.07
CA GLN A 75 -6.54 -10.91 -0.28
C GLN A 75 -5.61 -9.67 -0.28
N THR A 76 -5.73 -8.79 0.72
CA THR A 76 -4.83 -7.64 0.89
C THR A 76 -3.39 -8.11 1.07
N LYS A 77 -3.13 -9.05 1.99
CA LYS A 77 -1.78 -9.58 2.22
C LYS A 77 -1.17 -10.20 0.96
N ALA A 78 -1.96 -10.98 0.22
CA ALA A 78 -1.53 -11.61 -1.02
C ALA A 78 -1.16 -10.55 -2.08
N ARG A 79 -1.98 -9.51 -2.24
CA ARG A 79 -1.68 -8.38 -3.16
C ARG A 79 -0.40 -7.67 -2.75
N PHE A 80 -0.23 -7.31 -1.48
CA PHE A 80 0.96 -6.59 -1.01
C PHE A 80 2.24 -7.44 -1.09
N ALA A 81 2.14 -8.75 -0.88
CA ALA A 81 3.24 -9.67 -1.12
C ALA A 81 3.69 -9.64 -2.60
N GLU A 82 2.75 -9.61 -3.54
CA GLU A 82 3.06 -9.49 -4.96
C GLU A 82 3.68 -8.14 -5.32
N LEU A 83 3.14 -7.05 -4.79
CA LEU A 83 3.72 -5.71 -4.99
C LEU A 83 5.16 -5.64 -4.48
N ARG A 84 5.45 -6.20 -3.30
CA ARG A 84 6.82 -6.26 -2.78
C ARG A 84 7.74 -7.09 -3.68
N ARG A 85 7.28 -8.24 -4.19
CA ARG A 85 8.07 -9.04 -5.15
C ARG A 85 8.39 -8.24 -6.41
N ARG A 86 7.41 -7.51 -6.95
CA ARG A 86 7.57 -6.78 -8.21
C ARG A 86 8.39 -5.49 -8.10
N TYR A 87 8.24 -4.76 -7.00
CA TYR A 87 8.77 -3.40 -6.88
C TYR A 87 9.87 -3.23 -5.84
N ALA A 88 10.04 -4.20 -4.93
CA ALA A 88 10.95 -4.11 -3.79
C ALA A 88 11.90 -5.32 -3.65
N SER A 89 12.10 -6.09 -4.72
CA SER A 89 13.12 -7.13 -4.77
C SER A 89 14.50 -6.50 -4.91
N SER A 90 15.40 -6.80 -3.96
CA SER A 90 16.82 -6.50 -4.12
C SER A 90 17.40 -7.43 -5.19
N VAL A 91 18.04 -6.87 -6.21
CA VAL A 91 18.89 -7.64 -7.15
C VAL A 91 20.17 -8.04 -6.43
#